data_AF-W6JXB4-F1
#
_entry.id   AF-W6JXB4-F1
#
_cell.length_a   1.000
_cell.length_b   1.000
_cell.length_c   1.000
_cell.angle_alpha   90.00
_cell.angle_beta   90.00
_cell.angle_gamma   90.00
#
_symmetry.space_group_name_H-M   'P 1'
#
loop_
_entity.id
_entity.type
_entity.pdbx_description
1 polymer ?
#
loop_
_entity_poly.entity_id
_entity_poly.type
_entity_poly.pdbx_seq_one_letter_code
_entity_poly.pdbx_strand_id
1 'polypeptide(L)'
;MRSRGTGAARLVLWWLRPGADAFWLWAVLGGVLLLRTLLFMGAVALRGPGGYWFRFWVDPGVREIYVTLAVAAFLYSLAAVMIGLAAAYGLRLRQGVGAVVLGVGGAVLGLGALLALPGLERALTTINDQMAIVPLGLSRILGLTFHLGVPTALPMWLLTAGGILGMLGVLAAAGRRWQPGVEVGGAELDGR
;
A
#
# COMPACT_ATOMS: atom_id res chain seq x y z
N MET A 1 15.19 23.12 11.41
CA MET A 1 14.92 21.88 12.18
C MET A 1 14.73 20.70 11.23
N ARG A 2 15.74 19.83 11.05
CA ARG A 2 15.57 18.55 10.33
C ARG A 2 14.94 17.56 11.30
N SER A 3 13.62 17.42 11.29
CA SER A 3 12.96 16.34 12.04
C SER A 3 13.51 15.00 11.53
N ARG A 4 14.07 14.17 12.41
CA ARG A 4 14.53 12.81 12.11
C ARG A 4 13.36 11.82 12.19
N GLY A 5 12.27 12.11 11.48
CA GLY A 5 11.19 11.13 11.29
C GLY A 5 11.61 10.05 10.29
N THR A 6 11.80 8.82 10.77
CA THR A 6 12.05 7.61 9.99
C THR A 6 10.73 7.07 9.42
N GLY A 7 10.29 7.61 8.28
CA GLY A 7 9.08 7.14 7.58
C GLY A 7 9.41 6.41 6.29
N ALA A 8 8.64 5.37 5.95
CA ALA A 8 8.79 4.61 4.70
C ALA A 8 8.80 5.53 3.45
N ALA A 9 7.96 6.58 3.43
CA ALA A 9 7.92 7.59 2.38
C ALA A 9 9.25 8.33 2.18
N ARG A 10 9.95 8.65 3.28
CA ARG A 10 11.29 9.26 3.23
C ARG A 10 12.35 8.30 2.73
N LEU A 11 12.24 7.02 3.07
CA LEU A 11 13.19 6.00 2.62
C LEU A 11 13.08 5.79 1.10
N VAL A 12 11.84 5.74 0.59
CA VAL A 12 11.55 5.72 -0.85
C VAL A 12 12.11 6.96 -1.54
N LEU A 13 11.85 8.16 -1.02
CA LEU A 13 12.35 9.40 -1.63
C LEU A 13 13.87 9.58 -1.48
N TRP A 14 14.48 9.16 -0.38
CA TRP A 14 15.93 9.14 -0.22
C TRP A 14 16.59 8.30 -1.31
N TRP A 15 15.97 7.17 -1.67
CA TRP A 15 16.47 6.31 -2.74
C TRP A 15 16.21 6.87 -4.14
N LEU A 16 15.02 7.41 -4.41
CA LEU A 16 14.61 7.87 -5.75
C LEU A 16 15.08 9.29 -6.10
N ARG A 17 15.04 10.21 -5.13
CA ARG A 17 15.44 11.61 -5.27
C ARG A 17 16.06 12.12 -3.96
N PRO A 18 17.35 11.81 -3.71
CA PRO A 18 18.05 12.25 -2.51
C PRO A 18 17.90 13.77 -2.29
N GLY A 19 17.56 14.18 -1.08
CA GLY A 19 17.38 15.60 -0.72
C GLY A 19 15.97 16.15 -0.92
N ALA A 20 15.04 15.40 -1.51
CA ALA A 20 13.65 15.81 -1.63
C ALA A 20 12.89 15.69 -0.30
N ASP A 21 12.00 16.66 -0.02
CA ASP A 21 11.09 16.59 1.13
C ASP A 21 9.92 15.65 0.86
N ALA A 22 9.50 14.87 1.86
CA ALA A 22 8.40 13.92 1.77
C ALA A 22 7.00 14.56 1.90
N PHE A 23 6.92 15.87 2.14
CA PHE A 23 5.65 16.58 2.34
C PHE A 23 4.60 16.26 1.27
N TRP A 24 4.94 16.40 -0.01
CA TRP A 24 3.98 16.16 -1.10
C TRP A 24 3.53 14.71 -1.20
N LEU A 25 4.44 13.76 -0.99
CA LEU A 25 4.09 12.35 -0.96
C LEU A 25 3.11 12.04 0.20
N TRP A 26 3.35 12.60 1.38
CA TRP A 26 2.42 12.48 2.50
C TRP A 26 1.08 13.19 2.25
N ALA A 27 1.09 14.35 1.59
CA ALA A 27 -0.14 15.06 1.23
C ALA A 27 -1.01 14.24 0.27
N VAL A 28 -0.40 13.62 -0.75
CA VAL A 28 -1.10 12.74 -1.70
C VAL A 28 -1.66 11.51 -0.98
N LEU A 29 -0.85 10.83 -0.16
CA LEU A 29 -1.30 9.67 0.61
C LEU A 29 -2.43 10.05 1.58
N GLY A 30 -2.29 11.16 2.29
CA GLY A 30 -3.31 11.70 3.19
C GLY A 30 -4.61 12.03 2.46
N GLY A 31 -4.54 12.72 1.32
CA GLY A 31 -5.72 13.04 0.50
C GLY A 31 -6.45 11.79 0.00
N VAL A 32 -5.72 10.77 -0.45
CA VAL A 32 -6.31 9.48 -0.87
C VAL A 32 -7.00 8.77 0.30
N LEU A 33 -6.34 8.72 1.47
CA LEU A 33 -6.91 8.09 2.66
C LEU A 33 -8.15 8.84 3.16
N LEU A 34 -8.11 10.17 3.19
CA LEU A 34 -9.25 11.01 3.54
C LEU A 34 -10.44 10.78 2.60
N LEU A 35 -10.21 10.79 1.29
CA LEU A 35 -11.26 10.53 0.30
C LEU A 35 -11.92 9.17 0.54
N ARG A 36 -11.13 8.11 0.74
CA ARG A 36 -11.66 6.76 1.03
C ARG A 36 -12.45 6.71 2.32
N THR A 37 -11.96 7.40 3.35
CA THR A 37 -12.64 7.49 4.64
C THR A 37 -13.98 8.21 4.50
N LEU A 38 -14.03 9.31 3.74
CA LEU A 38 -15.27 10.04 3.46
C LEU A 38 -16.27 9.20 2.68
N LEU A 39 -15.83 8.45 1.65
CA LEU A 39 -16.70 7.54 0.90
C LEU A 39 -17.28 6.45 1.81
N PHE A 40 -16.46 5.84 2.65
CA PHE A 40 -16.89 4.83 3.60
C PHE A 40 -17.85 5.40 4.65
N MET A 41 -17.52 6.55 5.25
CA MET A 41 -18.38 7.24 6.20
C MET A 41 -19.72 7.61 5.57
N GLY A 42 -19.74 8.10 4.33
CA GLY A 42 -20.98 8.39 3.60
C GLY A 42 -21.86 7.14 3.43
N ALA A 43 -21.26 6.00 3.07
CA ALA A 43 -21.98 4.75 2.93
C ALA A 43 -22.57 4.25 4.27
N VAL A 44 -21.81 4.37 5.35
CA VAL A 44 -22.24 3.95 6.69
C VAL A 44 -23.25 4.92 7.32
N ALA A 45 -23.11 6.23 7.11
CA ALA A 45 -23.96 7.26 7.70
C ALA A 45 -25.45 7.09 7.33
N LEU A 46 -25.74 6.55 6.15
CA LEU A 46 -27.12 6.40 5.67
C LEU A 46 -27.91 5.32 6.41
N ARG A 47 -27.27 4.24 6.86
CA ARG A 47 -27.98 3.04 7.38
C ARG A 47 -27.31 2.38 8.59
N GLY A 48 -26.30 3.03 9.16
CA GLY A 48 -25.47 2.48 10.22
C GLY A 48 -24.54 1.36 9.72
N PRO A 49 -23.52 1.01 10.53
CA PRO A 49 -22.49 0.04 10.13
C PRO A 49 -23.07 -1.36 9.93
N GLY A 50 -24.02 -1.78 10.77
CA GLY A 50 -24.67 -3.09 10.67
C GLY A 50 -25.54 -3.24 9.42
N GLY A 51 -26.34 -2.22 9.08
CA GLY A 51 -27.23 -2.25 7.91
C GLY A 51 -26.48 -2.22 6.58
N TYR A 52 -25.39 -1.46 6.52
CA TYR A 52 -24.48 -1.45 5.37
C TYR A 52 -23.83 -2.82 5.16
N TRP A 53 -23.25 -3.39 6.22
CA TRP A 53 -22.54 -4.66 6.16
C TRP A 53 -23.47 -5.84 5.83
N PHE A 54 -24.65 -5.90 6.46
CA PHE A 54 -25.63 -6.94 6.18
C PHE A 54 -26.05 -6.96 4.71
N ARG A 55 -26.35 -5.78 4.13
CA ARG A 55 -26.74 -5.68 2.71
C ARG A 55 -25.66 -6.16 1.76
N PHE A 56 -24.39 -5.85 2.03
CA PHE A 56 -23.28 -6.33 1.21
C PHE A 56 -23.26 -7.86 1.10
N TRP A 57 -23.59 -8.57 2.18
CA TRP A 57 -23.62 -10.04 2.17
C TRP A 57 -24.85 -10.62 1.50
N VAL A 58 -26.03 -10.02 1.72
CA VAL A 58 -27.31 -10.60 1.27
C VAL A 58 -27.71 -10.16 -0.15
N ASP A 59 -27.35 -8.95 -0.57
CA ASP A 59 -27.76 -8.38 -1.86
C ASP A 59 -26.58 -8.41 -2.87
N PRO A 60 -26.69 -9.19 -3.97
CA PRO A 60 -25.64 -9.28 -4.97
C PRO A 60 -25.39 -7.97 -5.71
N GLY A 61 -26.42 -7.17 -5.98
CA GLY A 61 -26.27 -5.89 -6.70
C GLY A 61 -25.49 -4.87 -5.86
N VAL A 62 -25.79 -4.79 -4.56
CA VAL A 62 -25.02 -3.94 -3.64
C VAL A 62 -23.56 -4.37 -3.55
N ARG A 63 -23.31 -5.69 -3.52
CA ARG A 63 -21.96 -6.24 -3.50
C ARG A 63 -21.17 -5.90 -4.77
N GLU A 64 -21.77 -6.05 -5.94
CA GLU A 64 -21.13 -5.71 -7.22
C GLU A 64 -20.76 -4.23 -7.31
N ILE A 65 -21.68 -3.35 -6.93
CA ILE A 65 -21.42 -1.90 -6.88
C ILE A 65 -20.28 -1.61 -5.90
N TYR A 66 -20.32 -2.18 -4.71
CA TYR A 66 -19.27 -1.98 -3.72
C TYR A 66 -17.90 -2.43 -4.24
N VAL A 67 -17.79 -3.65 -4.77
CA VAL A 67 -16.51 -4.18 -5.26
C VAL A 67 -15.98 -3.31 -6.41
N THR A 68 -16.84 -2.90 -7.34
CA THR A 68 -16.47 -2.04 -8.46
C THR A 68 -15.92 -0.70 -7.97
N LEU A 69 -16.62 -0.03 -7.06
CA LEU A 69 -16.18 1.24 -6.48
C LEU A 69 -14.90 1.09 -5.64
N ALA A 70 -14.77 0.00 -4.87
CA ALA A 70 -13.60 -0.29 -4.06
C ALA A 70 -12.35 -0.50 -4.93
N VAL A 71 -12.49 -1.25 -6.03
CA VAL A 71 -11.43 -1.47 -7.02
C VAL A 71 -11.08 -0.16 -7.72
N ALA A 72 -12.08 0.62 -8.17
CA ALA A 72 -11.83 1.93 -8.80
C ALA A 72 -11.09 2.89 -7.85
N ALA A 73 -11.52 2.99 -6.59
CA ALA A 73 -10.84 3.79 -5.58
C ALA A 73 -9.42 3.28 -5.27
N PHE A 74 -9.20 1.97 -5.35
CA PHE A 74 -7.87 1.37 -5.20
C PHE A 74 -6.95 1.77 -6.35
N LEU A 75 -7.39 1.61 -7.59
CA LEU A 75 -6.62 2.00 -8.77
C LEU A 75 -6.37 3.52 -8.80
N TYR A 76 -7.35 4.32 -8.42
CA TYR A 76 -7.18 5.76 -8.23
C TYR A 76 -6.07 6.08 -7.21
N SER A 77 -6.02 5.36 -6.09
CA SER A 77 -4.97 5.54 -5.07
C SER A 77 -3.57 5.33 -5.65
N LEU A 78 -3.41 4.29 -6.48
CA LEU A 78 -2.15 4.00 -7.15
C LEU A 78 -1.80 5.10 -8.17
N ALA A 79 -2.77 5.52 -8.98
CA ALA A 79 -2.61 6.59 -9.97
C ALA A 79 -2.24 7.92 -9.31
N ALA A 80 -2.91 8.30 -8.22
CA ALA A 80 -2.64 9.53 -7.48
C ALA A 80 -1.20 9.56 -6.95
N VAL A 81 -0.69 8.44 -6.41
CA VAL A 81 0.71 8.33 -5.99
C VAL A 81 1.66 8.47 -7.17
N MET A 82 1.41 7.81 -8.31
CA MET A 82 2.27 7.94 -9.50
C MET A 82 2.28 9.38 -10.03
N ILE A 83 1.12 10.02 -10.14
CA ILE A 83 0.98 11.41 -10.60
C ILE A 83 1.68 12.35 -9.62
N GLY A 84 1.49 12.16 -8.31
CA GLY A 84 2.17 12.94 -7.28
C GLY A 84 3.69 12.80 -7.34
N LEU A 85 4.19 11.58 -7.56
CA LEU A 85 5.61 11.29 -7.76
C LEU A 85 6.16 11.99 -9.01
N ALA A 86 5.42 11.99 -10.12
CA ALA A 86 5.82 12.68 -11.35
C ALA A 86 5.77 14.21 -11.18
N ALA A 87 4.67 14.76 -10.67
CA ALA A 87 4.42 16.20 -10.60
C ALA A 87 5.29 16.90 -9.54
N ALA A 88 5.39 16.34 -8.33
CA ALA A 88 6.16 16.97 -7.24
C ALA A 88 7.64 16.62 -7.29
N TYR A 89 7.99 15.45 -7.84
CA TYR A 89 9.36 14.94 -7.79
C TYR A 89 10.07 14.80 -9.15
N GLY A 90 9.39 15.08 -10.26
CA GLY A 90 9.98 14.99 -11.61
C GLY A 90 10.36 13.55 -12.01
N LEU A 91 9.78 12.55 -11.35
CA LEU A 91 10.09 11.15 -11.61
C LEU A 91 9.52 10.70 -12.96
N ARG A 92 10.28 9.84 -13.65
CA ARG A 92 9.82 9.24 -14.91
C ARG A 92 8.69 8.25 -14.65
N LEU A 93 7.81 8.05 -15.64
CA LEU A 93 6.69 7.10 -15.54
C LEU A 93 7.15 5.71 -15.06
N ARG A 94 8.24 5.18 -15.64
CA ARG A 94 8.81 3.89 -15.23
C ARG A 94 9.18 3.85 -13.74
N GLN A 95 9.73 4.94 -13.20
CA GLN A 95 10.12 5.03 -11.80
C GLN A 95 8.90 5.15 -10.87
N GLY A 96 7.89 5.91 -11.29
CA GLY A 96 6.60 5.99 -10.58
C GLY A 96 5.90 4.63 -10.51
N VAL A 97 5.84 3.90 -11.64
CA VAL A 97 5.32 2.53 -11.69
C VAL A 97 6.12 1.62 -10.78
N GLY A 98 7.45 1.67 -10.83
CA GLY A 98 8.31 0.86 -9.96
C GLY A 98 8.08 1.14 -8.47
N ALA A 99 7.94 2.41 -8.07
CA ALA A 99 7.65 2.78 -6.70
C ALA A 99 6.29 2.26 -6.21
N VAL A 100 5.26 2.33 -7.06
CA VAL A 100 3.94 1.78 -6.74
C VAL A 100 3.96 0.26 -6.64
N VAL A 101 4.58 -0.43 -7.60
CA VAL A 101 4.72 -1.88 -7.60
C VAL A 101 5.50 -2.35 -6.38
N LEU A 102 6.56 -1.63 -5.98
CA LEU A 102 7.30 -1.88 -4.75
C LEU A 102 6.42 -1.72 -3.51
N GLY A 103 5.59 -0.66 -3.44
CA GLY A 103 4.66 -0.45 -2.34
C GLY A 103 3.62 -1.58 -2.22
N VAL A 104 3.04 -2.00 -3.34
CA VAL A 104 2.08 -3.13 -3.39
C VAL A 104 2.78 -4.44 -2.99
N GLY A 105 3.94 -4.73 -3.56
CA GLY A 105 4.73 -5.91 -3.23
C GLY A 105 5.12 -5.96 -1.75
N GLY A 106 5.53 -4.81 -1.18
CA GLY A 106 5.83 -4.66 0.24
C GLY A 106 4.63 -4.93 1.15
N ALA A 107 3.43 -4.44 0.78
CA ALA A 107 2.21 -4.73 1.53
C ALA A 107 1.84 -6.23 1.49
N VAL A 108 1.92 -6.86 0.31
CA VAL A 108 1.65 -8.30 0.13
C VAL A 108 2.66 -9.15 0.91
N LEU A 109 3.95 -8.80 0.83
CA LEU A 109 5.02 -9.47 1.57
C LEU A 109 4.83 -9.32 3.08
N GLY A 110 4.48 -8.11 3.55
CA GLY A 110 4.19 -7.83 4.95
C GLY A 110 3.02 -8.66 5.48
N LEU A 111 1.95 -8.82 4.68
CA LEU A 111 0.83 -9.70 5.02
C LEU A 111 1.26 -11.18 5.07
N GLY A 112 2.04 -11.63 4.10
CA GLY A 112 2.60 -12.99 4.10
C GLY A 112 3.46 -13.25 5.35
N ALA A 113 4.31 -12.29 5.73
CA ALA A 113 5.14 -12.38 6.92
C ALA A 113 4.30 -12.37 8.22
N LEU A 114 3.26 -11.54 8.28
CA LEU A 114 2.32 -11.49 9.40
C LEU A 114 1.63 -12.84 9.64
N LEU A 115 1.30 -13.57 8.58
CA LEU A 115 0.70 -14.90 8.67
C LEU A 115 1.74 -16.01 8.93
N ALA A 116 2.95 -15.87 8.39
CA ALA A 116 4.01 -16.88 8.51
C ALA A 116 4.70 -16.89 9.89
N LEU A 117 5.02 -15.72 10.45
CA LEU A 117 5.83 -15.62 11.67
C LEU A 117 5.17 -16.26 12.90
N PRO A 118 3.87 -16.03 13.21
CA PRO A 118 3.19 -16.68 14.32
C PRO A 118 2.68 -18.09 13.95
N GLY A 119 2.67 -18.43 12.66
CA GLY A 119 1.96 -19.57 12.07
C GLY A 119 0.53 -19.19 11.62
N LEU A 120 0.09 -19.74 10.48
CA LEU A 120 -1.17 -19.39 9.82
C LEU A 120 -2.39 -19.55 10.73
N GLU A 121 -2.53 -20.70 11.39
CA GLU A 121 -3.66 -20.99 12.28
C GLU A 121 -3.73 -20.00 13.45
N ARG A 122 -2.58 -19.71 14.07
CA ARG A 122 -2.49 -18.77 15.19
C ARG A 122 -2.81 -17.35 14.74
N ALA A 123 -2.26 -16.91 13.60
CA ALA A 123 -2.53 -15.59 13.05
C ALA A 123 -4.02 -15.42 12.71
N LEU A 124 -4.64 -16.40 12.03
CA LEU A 124 -6.06 -16.37 11.71
C LEU A 124 -6.94 -16.40 12.96
N THR A 125 -6.58 -17.19 13.98
CA THR A 125 -7.32 -17.24 15.24
C THR A 125 -7.24 -15.91 15.97
N THR A 126 -6.05 -15.29 16.05
CA THR A 126 -5.91 -13.96 16.66
C THR A 126 -6.71 -12.90 15.92
N ILE A 127 -6.67 -12.91 14.59
CA ILE A 127 -7.45 -11.99 13.75
C ILE A 127 -8.96 -12.20 13.96
N ASN A 128 -9.40 -13.46 14.00
CA ASN A 128 -10.80 -13.80 14.28
C ASN A 128 -11.22 -13.32 15.68
N ASP A 129 -10.37 -13.51 16.68
CA ASP A 129 -10.65 -13.12 18.07
C ASP A 129 -10.79 -11.58 18.20
N GLN A 130 -10.10 -10.80 17.35
CA GLN A 130 -10.26 -9.33 17.31
C GLN A 130 -11.49 -8.88 16.51
N MET A 131 -11.87 -9.61 15.46
CA MET A 131 -12.96 -9.23 14.57
C MET A 131 -14.30 -9.89 14.92
N ALA A 132 -14.31 -10.88 15.82
CA ALA A 132 -15.46 -11.70 16.22
C ALA A 132 -16.26 -12.28 15.03
N ILE A 133 -15.57 -12.72 13.98
CA ILE A 133 -16.20 -13.17 12.71
C ILE A 133 -16.86 -14.54 12.85
N VAL A 134 -16.18 -15.49 13.49
CA VAL A 134 -16.68 -16.85 13.76
C VAL A 134 -16.91 -17.00 15.27
N PRO A 135 -17.97 -17.72 15.71
CA PRO A 135 -18.17 -18.00 17.13
C PRO A 135 -16.91 -18.59 17.76
N LEU A 136 -16.41 -17.91 18.81
CA LEU A 136 -15.07 -18.09 19.39
C LEU A 136 -14.75 -19.52 19.85
N GLY A 137 -15.79 -20.31 20.19
CA GLY A 137 -15.63 -21.71 20.56
C GLY A 137 -15.44 -22.67 19.37
N LEU A 138 -16.07 -22.38 18.24
CA LEU A 138 -16.02 -23.25 17.05
C LEU A 138 -14.68 -23.16 16.33
N SER A 139 -14.11 -21.96 16.23
CA SER A 139 -12.79 -21.75 15.59
C SER A 139 -11.67 -22.52 16.30
N ARG A 140 -11.74 -22.62 17.64
CA ARG A 140 -10.74 -23.31 18.47
C ARG A 140 -10.86 -24.83 18.45
N ILE A 141 -12.07 -25.35 18.24
CA ILE A 141 -12.33 -26.80 18.24
C ILE A 141 -12.10 -27.41 16.84
N LEU A 142 -12.49 -26.69 15.77
CA LEU A 142 -12.43 -27.21 14.41
C LEU A 142 -11.13 -26.88 13.68
N GLY A 143 -10.40 -25.85 14.12
CA GLY A 143 -9.29 -25.27 13.38
C GLY A 143 -9.79 -24.50 12.15
N LEU A 144 -9.45 -23.22 12.07
CA LEU A 144 -9.90 -22.34 10.99
C LEU A 144 -9.37 -22.79 9.64
N THR A 145 -8.11 -23.21 9.56
CA THR A 145 -7.52 -23.66 8.30
C THR A 145 -8.18 -24.92 7.75
N PHE A 146 -8.50 -25.88 8.62
CA PHE A 146 -9.16 -27.13 8.22
C PHE A 146 -10.64 -26.88 7.86
N HIS A 147 -11.39 -26.17 8.71
CA HIS A 147 -12.82 -25.96 8.51
C HIS A 147 -13.14 -25.09 7.28
N LEU A 148 -12.34 -24.06 7.03
CA LEU A 148 -12.51 -23.16 5.89
C LEU A 148 -11.77 -23.64 4.64
N GLY A 149 -11.03 -24.75 4.72
CA GLY A 149 -10.21 -25.26 3.61
C GLY A 149 -9.10 -24.28 3.18
N VAL A 150 -8.58 -23.48 4.11
CA VAL A 150 -7.53 -22.49 3.80
C VAL A 150 -6.23 -23.23 3.52
N PRO A 151 -5.59 -23.02 2.34
CA PRO A 151 -4.34 -23.66 2.02
C PRO A 151 -3.24 -23.28 3.01
N THR A 152 -2.56 -24.27 3.59
CA THR A 152 -1.43 -24.04 4.51
C THR A 152 -0.23 -23.36 3.83
N ALA A 153 -0.16 -23.46 2.50
CA ALA A 153 0.83 -22.77 1.67
C ALA A 153 0.53 -21.28 1.42
N LEU A 154 -0.62 -20.76 1.85
CA LEU A 154 -1.05 -19.38 1.61
C LEU A 154 -0.02 -18.32 2.07
N PRO A 155 0.61 -18.42 3.26
CA PRO A 155 1.66 -17.48 3.65
C PRO A 155 2.84 -17.49 2.67
N MET A 156 3.24 -18.66 2.17
CA MET A 156 4.32 -18.78 1.19
C MET A 156 3.94 -18.20 -0.17
N TRP A 157 2.71 -18.36 -0.62
CA TRP A 157 2.23 -17.70 -1.84
C TRP A 157 2.29 -16.18 -1.72
N LEU A 158 1.91 -15.62 -0.58
CA LEU A 158 1.99 -14.19 -0.33
C LEU A 158 3.44 -13.69 -0.25
N LEU A 159 4.31 -14.40 0.46
CA LEU A 159 5.73 -14.05 0.56
C LEU A 159 6.42 -14.08 -0.82
N THR A 160 6.15 -15.10 -1.62
CA THR A 160 6.73 -15.25 -2.97
C THR A 160 6.17 -14.19 -3.93
N ALA A 161 4.84 -14.01 -3.99
CA ALA A 161 4.23 -12.99 -4.84
C ALA A 161 4.69 -11.58 -4.45
N GLY A 162 4.69 -11.26 -3.15
CA GLY A 162 5.17 -9.98 -2.63
C GLY A 162 6.65 -9.76 -2.90
N GLY A 163 7.48 -10.80 -2.76
CA GLY A 163 8.91 -10.76 -3.08
C GLY A 163 9.18 -10.51 -4.56
N ILE A 164 8.48 -11.20 -5.46
CA ILE A 164 8.59 -11.00 -6.92
C ILE A 164 8.17 -9.59 -7.29
N LEU A 165 7.01 -9.12 -6.80
CA LEU A 165 6.54 -7.76 -7.04
C LEU A 165 7.52 -6.72 -6.50
N GLY A 166 8.04 -6.92 -5.28
CA GLY A 166 9.05 -6.05 -4.68
C GLY A 166 10.31 -5.97 -5.53
N MET A 167 10.82 -7.11 -5.99
CA MET A 167 11.99 -7.16 -6.88
C MET A 167 11.74 -6.43 -8.20
N LEU A 168 10.61 -6.68 -8.86
CA LEU A 168 10.23 -6.00 -10.10
C LEU A 168 10.06 -4.50 -9.90
N GLY A 169 9.48 -4.09 -8.77
CA GLY A 169 9.32 -2.69 -8.38
C GLY A 169 10.67 -1.99 -8.21
N VAL A 170 11.62 -2.63 -7.51
CA VAL A 170 13.00 -2.12 -7.36
C VAL A 170 13.67 -1.98 -8.73
N LEU A 171 13.61 -3.00 -9.58
CA LEU A 171 14.23 -2.98 -10.91
C LEU A 171 13.62 -1.91 -11.84
N ALA A 172 12.30 -1.69 -11.74
CA ALA A 172 11.62 -0.66 -12.51
C ALA A 172 11.95 0.75 -11.98
N ALA A 173 12.06 0.91 -10.66
CA ALA A 173 12.35 2.18 -10.00
C ALA A 173 13.84 2.58 -10.07
N ALA A 174 14.74 1.61 -10.22
CA ALA A 174 16.15 1.85 -10.43
C ALA A 174 16.40 2.59 -11.75
N GLY A 175 17.01 3.78 -11.67
CA GLY A 175 17.36 4.63 -12.81
C GLY A 175 18.53 5.56 -12.49
N ARG A 176 19.16 6.15 -13.52
CA ARG A 176 20.32 7.05 -13.37
C ARG A 176 19.97 8.17 -12.39
N ARG A 177 20.75 8.25 -11.30
CA ARG A 177 20.73 9.39 -10.36
C ARG A 177 20.90 10.66 -11.17
N TRP A 178 19.99 11.62 -11.02
CA TRP A 178 20.23 12.97 -11.51
C TRP A 178 21.52 13.47 -10.86
N GLN A 179 22.58 13.62 -11.66
CA GLN A 179 23.75 14.37 -11.24
C GLN A 179 23.35 15.84 -11.34
N PRO A 180 23.31 16.59 -10.23
CA PRO A 180 23.34 18.04 -10.32
C PRO A 180 24.54 18.38 -11.19
N GLY A 181 24.34 19.25 -12.17
CA GLY A 181 25.35 19.57 -13.18
C GLY A 181 26.73 19.72 -12.54
N VAL A 182 27.71 19.02 -13.09
CA VAL A 182 29.11 19.44 -12.97
C VAL A 182 29.09 20.90 -13.38
N GLU A 183 29.32 21.81 -12.43
CA GLU A 183 29.65 23.19 -12.74
C GLU A 183 30.86 23.10 -13.67
N VAL A 184 30.61 23.27 -14.97
CA VAL A 184 31.67 23.44 -15.94
C VAL A 184 32.33 24.73 -15.54
N GLY A 185 33.51 24.61 -14.94
CA GLY A 185 34.36 25.74 -14.61
C GLY A 185 34.55 26.62 -15.84
N GLY A 186 34.44 27.93 -15.63
CA GLY A 186 34.60 28.97 -16.65
C GLY A 186 33.61 30.10 -16.39
N ALA A 187 33.99 31.33 -16.06
CA ALA A 187 35.31 31.93 -16.13
C ALA A 187 35.46 32.97 -15.02
N GLU A 188 36.60 32.88 -14.35
CA GLU A 188 37.30 33.98 -13.73
C GLU A 188 37.37 35.14 -14.74
N LEU A 189 36.57 36.17 -14.50
CA LEU A 189 36.72 37.47 -15.15
C LEU A 189 37.87 38.19 -14.45
N ASP A 190 39.10 37.75 -14.73
CA ASP A 190 40.28 38.58 -14.59
C ASP A 190 40.59 39.19 -15.96
N GLY A 191 40.47 40.52 -16.05
CA GLY A 191 40.88 41.25 -17.25
C GLY A 191 40.06 42.49 -17.57
N ARG A 192 40.47 43.61 -16.95
CA ARG A 192 40.27 45.03 -17.31
C ARG A 192 39.20 45.82 -16.57
#